data_AF-A0A925X5X8-F1
#
_entry.id   AF-A0A925X5X8-F1
#
_cell.length_a   1.000
_cell.length_b   1.000
_cell.length_c   1.000
_cell.angle_alpha   90.00
_cell.angle_beta   90.00
_cell.angle_gamma   90.00
#
_symmetry.space_group_name_H-M   'P 1'
#
loop_
_entity.id
_entity.type
_entity.pdbx_description
1 polymer ?
#
loop_
_entity_poly.entity_id
_entity_poly.type
_entity_poly.pdbx_seq_one_letter_code
_entity_poly.pdbx_strand_id
1 'polypeptide(L)'
;MATLLGPGATVAPGPTATPAGAALIVDSGAQPFTSVDTVSFSGTLRTRVYSADPGNPFGATGLTFTFLLTNNGPDALERLVTINYGGYLTDVGVNLALVPGALPIAVDRSANGKVVGWDYTGGPGIGPGGNSTLLVIHTDATQFVPATNSVINGSVAVVPSFGPLPIPEPASMGLAGIALLGLVARRRSN
;
A
#
# COMPACT_ATOMS: atom_id res chain seq x y z
N MET A 1 4.37 -1.80 -18.41
CA MET A 1 3.73 -0.63 -17.78
C MET A 1 3.02 -1.12 -16.54
N ALA A 2 2.72 -0.23 -15.59
CA ALA A 2 1.92 -0.58 -14.42
C ALA A 2 0.47 -0.93 -14.85
N THR A 3 -0.27 -1.62 -13.98
CA THR A 3 -1.54 -2.29 -14.30
C THR A 3 -2.65 -1.88 -13.33
N LEU A 4 -3.81 -1.52 -13.87
CA LEU A 4 -4.98 -1.15 -13.07
C LEU A 4 -5.43 -2.33 -12.22
N LEU A 5 -5.51 -2.12 -10.91
CA LEU A 5 -5.85 -3.14 -9.92
C LEU A 5 -7.20 -2.82 -9.27
N GLY A 6 -8.26 -3.41 -9.83
CA GLY A 6 -9.61 -3.30 -9.28
C GLY A 6 -9.78 -4.05 -7.95
N PRO A 7 -10.80 -3.73 -7.13
CA PRO A 7 -11.13 -4.51 -5.94
C PRO A 7 -11.34 -6.00 -6.24
N GLY A 8 -10.74 -6.88 -5.43
CA GLY A 8 -10.81 -8.33 -5.60
C GLY A 8 -9.93 -8.90 -6.71
N ALA A 9 -9.21 -8.06 -7.46
CA ALA A 9 -8.36 -8.51 -8.55
C ALA A 9 -6.97 -8.95 -8.06
N THR A 10 -6.31 -9.75 -8.89
CA THR A 10 -4.92 -10.18 -8.74
C THR A 10 -4.23 -10.08 -10.09
N VAL A 11 -3.03 -9.51 -10.13
CA VAL A 11 -2.25 -9.32 -11.35
C VAL A 11 -0.79 -9.68 -11.12
N ALA A 12 -0.08 -10.05 -12.18
CA ALA A 12 1.38 -10.04 -12.16
C ALA A 12 1.86 -8.58 -12.30
N PRO A 13 2.82 -8.11 -11.48
CA PRO A 13 3.28 -6.74 -11.55
C PRO A 13 4.06 -6.47 -12.84
N GLY A 14 3.63 -5.47 -13.60
CA GLY A 14 4.34 -5.02 -14.81
C GLY A 14 5.44 -3.99 -14.49
N PRO A 15 6.47 -3.86 -15.34
CA PRO A 15 7.53 -2.86 -15.15
C PRO A 15 7.01 -1.45 -15.42
N THR A 16 7.47 -0.49 -14.61
CA THR A 16 7.22 0.96 -14.76
C THR A 16 8.51 1.77 -14.58
N ALA A 17 8.57 2.95 -15.20
CA ALA A 17 9.66 3.92 -15.03
C ALA A 17 9.43 4.88 -13.85
N THR A 18 8.23 4.90 -13.26
CA THR A 18 7.87 5.70 -12.09
C THR A 18 8.82 5.45 -10.91
N PRO A 19 9.18 6.48 -10.11
CA PRO A 19 8.69 7.86 -10.14
C PRO A 19 9.62 8.83 -10.91
N ALA A 20 10.03 8.48 -12.13
CA ALA A 20 10.86 9.34 -12.96
C ALA A 20 10.17 10.69 -13.27
N GLY A 21 10.77 11.79 -12.82
CA GLY A 21 10.22 13.14 -13.00
C GLY A 21 9.15 13.55 -11.98
N ALA A 22 8.80 12.69 -11.02
CA ALA A 22 7.85 13.02 -9.97
C ALA A 22 8.49 13.87 -8.86
N ALA A 23 7.68 14.69 -8.18
CA ALA A 23 8.11 15.48 -7.03
C ALA A 23 7.96 14.68 -5.74
N LEU A 24 9.05 14.45 -5.01
CA LEU A 24 9.01 13.80 -3.69
C LEU A 24 8.36 14.75 -2.67
N ILE A 25 7.30 14.28 -2.01
CA ILE A 25 6.58 15.03 -0.96
C ILE A 25 7.09 14.63 0.42
N VAL A 26 7.17 13.32 0.68
CA VAL A 26 7.59 12.79 1.97
C VAL A 26 8.31 11.45 1.80
N ASP A 27 9.23 11.19 2.72
CA ASP A 27 9.99 9.96 2.85
C ASP A 27 9.93 9.50 4.30
N SER A 28 9.50 8.27 4.54
CA SER A 28 9.47 7.71 5.89
C SER A 28 10.86 7.47 6.45
N GLY A 29 11.90 7.43 5.60
CA GLY A 29 13.16 6.78 5.94
C GLY A 29 12.99 5.26 6.06
N ALA A 30 14.07 4.57 6.42
CA ALA A 30 14.04 3.12 6.64
C ALA A 30 13.43 2.80 8.01
N GLN A 31 12.14 2.45 8.03
CA GLN A 31 11.42 2.14 9.26
C GLN A 31 11.66 0.68 9.66
N PRO A 32 12.24 0.41 10.84
CA PRO A 32 12.60 -0.94 11.24
C PRO A 32 11.38 -1.77 11.62
N PHE A 33 11.48 -3.08 11.42
CA PHE A 33 10.52 -4.05 11.92
C PHE A 33 11.22 -5.35 12.32
N THR A 34 10.56 -6.13 13.17
CA THR A 34 11.00 -7.45 13.59
C THR A 34 9.80 -8.38 13.77
N SER A 35 10.02 -9.67 13.57
CA SER A 35 9.04 -10.73 13.83
C SER A 35 8.61 -10.72 15.30
N VAL A 36 7.46 -11.35 15.58
CA VAL A 36 6.93 -11.45 16.95
C VAL A 36 7.89 -12.21 17.87
N ASP A 37 8.56 -13.24 17.35
CA ASP A 37 9.59 -14.00 18.06
C ASP A 37 10.96 -13.31 18.09
N THR A 38 11.10 -12.16 17.41
CA THR A 38 12.32 -11.35 17.29
C THR A 38 13.53 -12.01 16.61
N VAL A 39 13.37 -13.22 16.07
CA VAL A 39 14.47 -14.01 15.49
C VAL A 39 14.23 -14.38 14.04
N SER A 40 13.00 -14.77 13.68
CA SER A 40 12.71 -15.36 12.36
C SER A 40 12.93 -14.38 11.21
N PHE A 41 12.42 -13.15 11.33
CA PHE A 41 12.64 -12.15 10.29
C PHE A 41 12.71 -10.74 10.86
N SER A 42 13.49 -9.89 10.21
CA SER A 42 13.58 -8.47 10.55
C SER A 42 13.99 -7.68 9.32
N GLY A 43 13.87 -6.37 9.37
CA GLY A 43 14.17 -5.58 8.19
C GLY A 43 13.80 -4.13 8.33
N THR A 44 13.73 -3.47 7.19
CA THR A 44 13.21 -2.10 7.10
C THR A 44 12.23 -1.96 5.96
N LEU A 45 11.16 -1.19 6.18
CA LEU A 45 10.27 -0.71 5.13
C LEU A 45 10.54 0.78 4.92
N ARG A 46 10.79 1.19 3.68
CA ARG A 46 10.81 2.60 3.30
C ARG A 46 9.64 2.90 2.39
N THR A 47 8.86 3.91 2.75
CA THR A 47 7.73 4.41 1.97
C THR A 47 8.00 5.85 1.55
N ARG A 48 7.77 6.17 0.29
CA ARG A 48 7.82 7.53 -0.23
C ARG A 48 6.53 7.87 -0.95
N VAL A 49 6.12 9.13 -0.85
CA VAL A 49 4.95 9.66 -1.56
C VAL A 49 5.41 10.75 -2.50
N TYR A 50 4.95 10.67 -3.74
CA TYR A 50 5.26 11.63 -4.79
C TYR A 50 3.98 12.24 -5.37
N SER A 51 4.07 13.49 -5.82
CA SER A 51 3.06 14.17 -6.63
C SER A 51 3.59 14.44 -8.04
N ALA A 52 2.68 14.80 -8.94
CA ALA A 52 3.01 15.17 -10.32
C ALA A 52 3.87 14.12 -11.04
N ASP A 53 3.67 12.83 -10.73
CA ASP A 53 4.34 11.74 -11.45
C ASP A 53 3.74 11.63 -12.86
N PRO A 54 4.52 11.87 -13.94
CA PRO A 54 4.04 11.71 -15.30
C PRO A 54 3.62 10.26 -15.62
N GLY A 55 4.11 9.29 -14.86
CA GLY A 55 3.73 7.88 -14.97
C GLY A 55 2.40 7.52 -14.30
N ASN A 56 1.81 8.42 -13.51
CA ASN A 56 0.51 8.17 -12.85
C ASN A 56 -0.64 8.33 -13.86
N PRO A 57 -1.39 7.26 -14.19
CA PRO A 57 -2.47 7.32 -15.18
C PRO A 57 -3.68 8.14 -14.71
N PHE A 58 -3.75 8.50 -13.42
CA PHE A 58 -4.84 9.26 -12.83
C PHE A 58 -4.62 10.78 -12.84
N GLY A 59 -3.57 11.23 -13.52
CA GLY A 59 -3.27 12.65 -13.73
C GLY A 59 -2.36 13.26 -12.66
N ALA A 60 -1.98 14.52 -12.89
CA ALA A 60 -0.92 15.20 -12.12
C ALA A 60 -1.27 15.43 -10.63
N THR A 61 -2.54 15.40 -10.26
CA THR A 61 -3.02 15.55 -8.88
C THR A 61 -3.02 14.24 -8.10
N GLY A 62 -2.93 13.10 -8.79
CA GLY A 62 -2.87 11.78 -8.17
C GLY A 62 -1.54 11.51 -7.49
N LEU A 63 -1.57 10.81 -6.37
CA LEU A 63 -0.39 10.45 -5.62
C LEU A 63 0.23 9.12 -6.10
N THR A 64 1.54 9.05 -5.98
CA THR A 64 2.32 7.83 -6.21
C THR A 64 3.01 7.42 -4.93
N PHE A 65 2.78 6.18 -4.50
CA PHE A 65 3.44 5.58 -3.35
C PHE A 65 4.49 4.59 -3.86
N THR A 66 5.70 4.67 -3.31
CA THR A 66 6.72 3.63 -3.54
C THR A 66 7.13 2.96 -2.26
N PHE A 67 7.32 1.65 -2.30
CA PHE A 67 7.74 0.84 -1.17
C PHE A 67 9.03 0.09 -1.50
N LEU A 68 10.00 0.16 -0.59
CA LEU A 68 11.21 -0.64 -0.63
C LEU A 68 11.30 -1.45 0.65
N LEU A 69 11.28 -2.78 0.51
CA LEU A 69 11.37 -3.71 1.61
C LEU A 69 12.77 -4.34 1.64
N THR A 70 13.46 -4.23 2.78
CA THR A 70 14.79 -4.79 3.01
C THR A 70 14.70 -5.87 4.06
N ASN A 71 15.31 -7.03 3.80
CA ASN A 71 15.40 -8.13 4.75
C ASN A 71 16.76 -8.13 5.44
N ASN A 72 16.75 -7.98 6.76
CA ASN A 72 17.93 -8.08 7.62
C ASN A 72 17.92 -9.35 8.49
N GLY A 73 16.85 -10.15 8.40
CA GLY A 73 16.68 -11.40 9.14
C GLY A 73 17.12 -12.64 8.38
N PRO A 74 17.14 -13.80 9.06
CA PRO A 74 17.56 -15.08 8.48
C PRO A 74 16.51 -15.72 7.56
N ASP A 75 15.21 -15.45 7.76
CA ASP A 75 14.16 -16.03 6.92
C ASP A 75 13.73 -15.06 5.80
N ALA A 76 13.36 -15.63 4.65
CA ALA A 76 12.91 -14.84 3.51
C ALA A 76 11.56 -14.16 3.78
N LEU A 77 11.40 -12.89 3.42
CA LEU A 77 10.12 -12.20 3.56
C LEU A 77 9.17 -12.63 2.44
N GLU A 78 7.91 -12.92 2.79
CA GLU A 78 6.97 -13.53 1.85
C GLU A 78 5.88 -12.58 1.38
N ARG A 79 5.50 -11.57 2.18
CA ARG A 79 4.41 -10.66 1.80
C ARG A 79 4.52 -9.28 2.44
N LEU A 80 4.16 -8.26 1.65
CA LEU A 80 3.91 -6.90 2.13
C LEU A 80 2.44 -6.55 1.91
N VAL A 81 1.79 -5.98 2.92
CA VAL A 81 0.39 -5.56 2.87
C VAL A 81 0.32 -4.06 3.17
N THR A 82 -0.35 -3.33 2.28
CA THR A 82 -0.53 -1.88 2.34
C THR A 82 -2.00 -1.50 2.37
N ILE A 83 -2.37 -0.42 3.05
CA ILE A 83 -3.77 -0.10 3.38
C ILE A 83 -4.23 1.29 2.91
N ASN A 84 -5.52 1.57 3.11
CA ASN A 84 -6.23 2.84 2.86
C ASN A 84 -6.55 3.15 1.39
N TYR A 85 -6.52 2.18 0.49
CA TYR A 85 -6.85 2.37 -0.93
C TYR A 85 -8.36 2.33 -1.24
N GLY A 86 -9.22 2.26 -0.21
CA GLY A 86 -10.66 2.13 -0.40
C GLY A 86 -11.26 3.37 -1.06
N GLY A 87 -12.08 3.18 -2.10
CA GLY A 87 -12.73 4.27 -2.83
C GLY A 87 -11.84 4.98 -3.86
N TYR A 88 -10.57 4.59 -3.97
CA TYR A 88 -9.63 5.15 -4.93
C TYR A 88 -9.40 4.21 -6.13
N LEU A 89 -9.15 4.78 -7.30
CA LEU A 89 -8.52 4.06 -8.39
C LEU A 89 -7.07 3.74 -8.00
N THR A 90 -6.59 2.57 -8.42
CA THR A 90 -5.29 2.05 -7.99
C THR A 90 -4.67 1.28 -9.13
N ASP A 91 -3.44 1.63 -9.48
CA ASP A 91 -2.65 1.00 -10.53
C ASP A 91 -1.28 0.62 -9.95
N VAL A 92 -0.79 -0.59 -10.24
CA VAL A 92 0.35 -1.18 -9.53
C VAL A 92 1.44 -1.63 -10.51
N GLY A 93 2.69 -1.46 -10.11
CA GLY A 93 3.82 -1.91 -10.90
C GLY A 93 5.11 -2.00 -10.10
N VAL A 94 6.19 -2.36 -10.79
CA VAL A 94 7.53 -2.43 -10.21
C VAL A 94 8.51 -1.61 -11.04
N ASN A 95 9.37 -0.85 -10.37
CA ASN A 95 10.50 -0.21 -11.04
C ASN A 95 11.75 -1.07 -10.89
N LEU A 96 12.20 -1.62 -12.01
CA LEU A 96 13.34 -2.54 -12.08
C LEU A 96 14.69 -1.81 -12.25
N ALA A 97 14.68 -0.53 -12.59
CA ALA A 97 15.87 0.23 -12.94
C ALA A 97 16.50 0.97 -11.75
N LEU A 98 15.68 1.42 -10.80
CA LEU A 98 16.16 2.23 -9.67
C LEU A 98 16.71 1.38 -8.52
N VAL A 99 16.02 0.29 -8.18
CA VAL A 99 16.46 -0.63 -7.12
C VAL A 99 16.20 -2.06 -7.60
N PRO A 100 17.24 -2.79 -8.04
CA PRO A 100 17.10 -4.19 -8.36
C PRO A 100 16.88 -4.99 -7.06
N GLY A 101 16.04 -6.02 -7.14
CA GLY A 101 15.75 -6.87 -6.00
C GLY A 101 14.78 -7.99 -6.35
N ALA A 102 14.29 -8.71 -5.34
CA ALA A 102 13.32 -9.78 -5.53
C ALA A 102 12.03 -9.21 -6.15
N LEU A 103 11.48 -9.97 -7.09
CA LEU A 103 10.23 -9.64 -7.76
C LEU A 103 9.05 -10.33 -7.07
N PRO A 104 7.97 -9.61 -6.75
CA PRO A 104 6.73 -10.25 -6.32
C PRO A 104 6.14 -11.04 -7.50
N ILE A 105 5.58 -12.20 -7.19
CA ILE A 105 4.91 -13.07 -8.16
C ILE A 105 3.52 -12.52 -8.48
N ALA A 106 2.85 -11.94 -7.48
CA ALA A 106 1.52 -11.38 -7.64
C ALA A 106 1.33 -10.10 -6.81
N VAL A 107 0.39 -9.28 -7.28
CA VAL A 107 -0.17 -8.17 -6.53
C VAL A 107 -1.68 -8.34 -6.48
N ASP A 108 -2.25 -8.38 -5.29
CA ASP A 108 -3.68 -8.55 -5.08
C ASP A 108 -4.29 -7.34 -4.37
N ARG A 109 -5.59 -7.12 -4.60
CA ARG A 109 -6.36 -6.11 -3.90
C ARG A 109 -7.57 -6.76 -3.25
N SER A 110 -7.81 -6.43 -1.97
CA SER A 110 -8.94 -6.97 -1.23
C SER A 110 -10.28 -6.69 -1.94
N ALA A 111 -11.27 -7.55 -1.72
CA ALA A 111 -12.60 -7.41 -2.35
C ALA A 111 -13.27 -6.07 -2.02
N ASN A 112 -12.99 -5.49 -0.85
CA ASN A 112 -13.46 -4.16 -0.45
C ASN A 112 -12.57 -3.00 -0.95
N GLY A 113 -11.52 -3.29 -1.72
CA GLY A 113 -10.62 -2.32 -2.35
C GLY A 113 -9.62 -1.64 -1.41
N LYS A 114 -9.65 -1.91 -0.11
CA LYS A 114 -8.89 -1.14 0.90
C LYS A 114 -7.44 -1.55 1.04
N VAL A 115 -7.12 -2.79 0.70
CA VAL A 115 -5.84 -3.41 0.99
C VAL A 115 -5.20 -3.85 -0.31
N VAL A 116 -3.93 -3.52 -0.51
CA VAL A 116 -3.09 -4.00 -1.62
C VAL A 116 -1.95 -4.84 -1.05
N GLY A 117 -1.85 -6.09 -1.49
CA GLY A 117 -0.84 -7.05 -1.10
C GLY A 117 0.17 -7.31 -2.21
N TRP A 118 1.44 -7.40 -1.84
CA TRP A 118 2.54 -7.81 -2.71
C TRP A 118 3.02 -9.18 -2.25
N ASP A 119 2.91 -10.17 -3.12
CA ASP A 119 3.09 -11.57 -2.78
C ASP A 119 4.39 -12.12 -3.38
N TYR A 120 5.20 -12.73 -2.53
CA TYR A 120 6.41 -13.47 -2.90
C TYR A 120 6.28 -14.97 -2.56
N THR A 121 5.14 -15.40 -2.00
CA THR A 121 4.89 -16.81 -1.68
C THR A 121 4.92 -17.67 -2.94
N GLY A 122 5.48 -18.88 -2.84
CA GLY A 122 5.73 -19.75 -3.98
C GLY A 122 6.97 -19.38 -4.82
N GLY A 123 7.63 -18.26 -4.51
CA GLY A 123 8.93 -17.86 -5.04
C GLY A 123 10.05 -17.97 -4.01
N PRO A 124 11.26 -17.44 -4.31
CA PRO A 124 12.37 -17.44 -3.37
C PRO A 124 12.21 -16.43 -2.21
N GLY A 125 11.13 -15.62 -2.19
CA GLY A 125 10.96 -14.53 -1.23
C GLY A 125 11.98 -13.40 -1.40
N ILE A 126 11.97 -12.44 -0.47
CA ILE A 126 13.10 -11.52 -0.29
C ILE A 126 14.07 -12.18 0.68
N GLY A 127 15.11 -12.82 0.15
CA GLY A 127 16.09 -13.57 0.95
C GLY A 127 16.94 -12.68 1.90
N PRO A 128 17.71 -13.30 2.80
CA PRO A 128 18.54 -12.60 3.80
C PRO A 128 19.50 -11.59 3.18
N GLY A 129 19.56 -10.38 3.74
CA GLY A 129 20.37 -9.27 3.22
C GLY A 129 19.86 -8.68 1.89
N GLY A 130 18.77 -9.22 1.34
CA GLY A 130 18.18 -8.80 0.08
C GLY A 130 17.18 -7.66 0.23
N ASN A 131 16.79 -7.10 -0.91
CA ASN A 131 15.72 -6.12 -1.03
C ASN A 131 14.65 -6.63 -2.00
N SER A 132 13.44 -6.10 -1.89
CA SER A 132 12.50 -6.10 -3.02
C SER A 132 13.05 -5.21 -4.14
N THR A 133 12.55 -5.43 -5.36
CA THR A 133 12.52 -4.33 -6.34
C THR A 133 11.71 -3.15 -5.79
N LEU A 134 11.86 -1.95 -6.36
CA LEU A 134 11.01 -0.83 -5.94
C LEU A 134 9.55 -1.07 -6.35
N LEU A 135 8.67 -1.20 -5.37
CA LEU A 135 7.24 -1.43 -5.57
C LEU A 135 6.53 -0.09 -5.74
N VAL A 136 5.57 -0.02 -6.67
CA VAL A 136 4.92 1.23 -7.06
C VAL A 136 3.40 1.07 -7.02
N ILE A 137 2.73 2.03 -6.38
CA ILE A 137 1.28 2.18 -6.44
C ILE A 137 0.96 3.60 -6.89
N HIS A 138 0.24 3.71 -8.00
CA HIS A 138 -0.43 4.92 -8.46
C HIS A 138 -1.86 4.96 -7.93
N THR A 139 -2.34 6.15 -7.58
CA THR A 139 -3.73 6.35 -7.17
C THR A 139 -4.23 7.73 -7.57
N ASP A 140 -5.55 7.87 -7.70
CA ASP A 140 -6.25 9.14 -7.87
C ASP A 140 -6.44 9.91 -6.54
N ALA A 141 -6.00 9.35 -5.42
CA ALA A 141 -5.95 10.07 -4.16
C ALA A 141 -5.08 11.33 -4.26
N THR A 142 -5.54 12.43 -3.66
CA THR A 142 -4.85 13.73 -3.66
C THR A 142 -4.20 14.07 -2.32
N GLN A 143 -4.48 13.27 -1.29
CA GLN A 143 -3.98 13.44 0.07
C GLN A 143 -3.53 12.09 0.64
N PHE A 144 -2.54 12.14 1.51
CA PHE A 144 -2.02 10.97 2.23
C PHE A 144 -2.01 11.25 3.73
N VAL A 145 -1.96 10.18 4.52
CA VAL A 145 -1.83 10.23 5.97
C VAL A 145 -0.78 9.21 6.43
N PRO A 146 -0.20 9.39 7.63
CA PRO A 146 0.50 8.29 8.30
C PRO A 146 -0.40 7.06 8.39
N ALA A 147 0.18 5.91 8.09
CA ALA A 147 -0.49 4.62 8.13
C ALA A 147 0.46 3.56 8.71
N THR A 148 -0.04 2.34 8.89
CA THR A 148 0.79 1.19 9.22
C THR A 148 0.57 0.11 8.18
N ASN A 149 1.67 -0.47 7.71
CA ASN A 149 1.68 -1.59 6.77
C ASN A 149 2.16 -2.85 7.49
N SER A 150 1.91 -4.00 6.89
CA SER A 150 2.28 -5.29 7.48
C SER A 150 3.26 -6.04 6.61
N VAL A 151 4.33 -6.55 7.21
CA VAL A 151 5.25 -7.51 6.61
C VAL A 151 4.97 -8.87 7.21
N ILE A 152 4.83 -9.89 6.37
CA ILE A 152 4.38 -11.22 6.78
C ILE A 152 5.36 -12.29 6.31
N ASN A 153 5.72 -13.17 7.23
CA ASN A 153 6.43 -14.44 7.01
C ASN A 153 6.20 -15.33 8.23
N GLY A 154 5.18 -16.19 8.21
CA GLY A 154 4.73 -17.01 9.35
C GLY A 154 4.14 -16.25 10.56
N SER A 155 4.52 -14.99 10.77
CA SER A 155 3.91 -14.03 11.70
C SER A 155 3.83 -12.64 11.04
N VAL A 156 3.21 -11.67 11.73
CA VAL A 156 3.01 -10.31 11.21
C VAL A 156 3.84 -9.30 11.97
N ALA A 157 4.66 -8.53 11.26
CA ALA A 157 5.28 -7.32 11.78
C ALA A 157 4.57 -6.08 11.23
N VAL A 158 4.21 -5.14 12.12
CA VAL A 158 3.51 -3.89 11.75
C VAL A 158 4.53 -2.75 11.72
N VAL A 159 4.53 -1.97 10.64
CA VAL A 159 5.57 -0.99 10.34
C VAL A 159 4.95 0.38 10.00
N PRO A 160 5.43 1.50 10.58
CA PRO A 160 5.02 2.84 10.18
C PRO A 160 5.26 3.09 8.68
N SER A 161 4.30 3.73 8.04
CA SER A 161 4.29 3.99 6.59
C SER A 161 3.33 5.14 6.25
N PHE A 162 2.97 5.27 4.98
CA PHE A 162 1.98 6.21 4.47
C PHE A 162 0.98 5.46 3.59
N GLY A 163 -0.25 5.96 3.57
CA GLY A 163 -1.29 5.54 2.63
C GLY A 163 -2.20 6.72 2.27
N PRO A 164 -3.13 6.55 1.32
CA PRO A 164 -4.11 7.58 1.00
C PRO A 164 -4.92 8.01 2.23
N LEU A 165 -5.41 9.25 2.24
CA LEU A 165 -6.39 9.68 3.25
C LEU A 165 -7.66 8.81 3.11
N PRO A 166 -8.06 8.05 4.14
CA PRO A 166 -9.24 7.21 4.04
C PRO A 166 -10.50 8.02 3.74
N ILE A 167 -11.26 7.61 2.73
CA ILE A 167 -12.58 8.18 2.46
C ILE A 167 -13.56 7.57 3.48
N PRO A 168 -14.28 8.38 4.28
CA PRO A 168 -15.30 7.86 5.19
C PRO A 168 -16.33 7.01 4.45
N GLU A 169 -16.66 5.85 5.00
CA GLU A 169 -17.59 4.92 4.34
C GLU A 169 -19.00 5.52 4.25
N PRO A 170 -19.70 5.40 3.10
CA PRO A 170 -21.06 5.91 2.93
C PRO A 170 -22.06 5.36 3.97
N ALA A 171 -21.84 4.14 4.47
CA ALA A 171 -22.69 3.53 5.50
C ALA A 171 -22.67 4.33 6.82
N SER A 172 -21.52 4.90 7.19
CA SER A 172 -21.41 5.78 8.37
C SER A 172 -22.21 7.08 8.18
N MET A 173 -22.21 7.63 6.97
CA MET A 173 -23.04 8.80 6.64
C MET A 173 -24.54 8.46 6.62
N GLY A 174 -24.91 7.30 6.08
CA GLY A 174 -26.28 6.81 6.07
C GLY A 174 -26.83 6.59 7.49
N LEU A 175 -26.03 5.96 8.37
CA LEU A 175 -26.41 5.72 9.77
C LEU A 175 -26.55 7.03 10.56
N ALA A 176 -25.66 8.00 10.35
CA ALA A 176 -25.76 9.34 10.94
C ALA A 176 -27.02 10.08 10.45
N GLY A 177 -27.34 9.97 9.16
CA GLY A 177 -28.58 10.49 8.58
C GLY A 177 -29.83 9.88 9.20
N ILE A 178 -29.86 8.55 9.37
CA ILE A 178 -30.98 7.83 10.00
C ILE A 178 -31.11 8.21 11.49
N ALA A 179 -30.00 8.31 12.22
CA ALA A 179 -30.00 8.70 13.62
C ALA A 179 -30.56 10.13 13.82
N LEU A 180 -30.18 11.07 12.95
CA LEU A 180 -30.71 12.44 12.95
C LEU A 180 -32.21 12.47 12.63
N LEU A 181 -32.67 11.71 11.63
CA LEU A 181 -34.09 11.60 11.30
C LEU A 181 -34.90 11.00 12.47
N GLY A 182 -34.36 9.99 13.15
CA GLY A 182 -34.97 9.40 14.35
C GLY A 182 -35.10 10.40 15.50
N LEU A 183 -34.08 11.24 15.73
CA LEU A 183 -34.12 12.30 16.75
C LEU A 183 -35.14 13.40 16.42
N VAL A 184 -35.25 13.81 15.15
CA VAL A 184 -36.24 14.80 14.70
C VAL A 184 -37.66 14.25 14.78
N ALA A 185 -37.88 12.99 14.37
CA ALA A 185 -39.18 12.34 14.48
C ALA A 185 -39.63 12.23 15.95
N ARG A 186 -38.73 11.85 16.86
CA ARG A 186 -39.02 11.77 18.30
C ARG A 186 -39.38 13.12 18.92
N ARG A 187 -38.80 14.22 18.45
CA ARG A 187 -39.15 15.58 18.91
C ARG A 187 -40.51 16.07 18.42
N ARG A 188 -41.05 15.48 17.35
CA ARG A 188 -42.37 15.83 16.80
C ARG A 188 -43.52 15.03 17.41
N SER A 189 -43.22 13.97 18.14
CA SER A 189 -44.21 13.10 18.79
C SER A 189 -44.43 13.38 20.28
N ASN A 190 -43.75 14.40 20.82
CA ASN A 190 -43.98 14.99 22.15
C ASN A 190 -44.52 16.42 21.96
#